data_AF-A0A9R0ASQ9-F1
#
_entry.id   AF-A0A9R0ASQ9-F1
#
_cell.length_a   1.000
_cell.length_b   1.000
_cell.length_c   1.000
_cell.angle_alpha   90.00
_cell.angle_beta   90.00
_cell.angle_gamma   90.00
#
_symmetry.space_group_name_H-M   'P 1'
#
loop_
_entity.id
_entity.type
_entity.pdbx_description
1 polymer ?
#
loop_
_entity_poly.entity_id
_entity_poly.type
_entity_poly.pdbx_seq_one_letter_code
_entity_poly.pdbx_strand_id
1 'polypeptide(L)'
;AGAGRTGCFIVIDIMLDMAEREGVVDIYNCVRELRSRRVNMVQTEEQYVFIHDAILEACLCGDTTIPANQLRSVYYDMNRLDPQTNSSPIKEEFRTLNMVTPTLRVEDCSIALLPRNHEKNRCMDVLPPDRCLPFLITIDGESSNYINAALMDSYKQPSAFIVTQHPLPNTVKDFWRLVLDYHCTSIVMLNDVDPAQLCPQYWPENGVHRHGPLQVEFVSADLEEDIISRIFRIYNAARVCLF
;
A
#
# COMPACT_ATOMS: atom_id res chain seq x y z
N ALA A 1 -26.10 7.84 14.08
CA ALA A 1 -26.26 9.10 14.83
C ALA A 1 -26.30 10.35 13.92
N GLY A 2 -25.56 10.36 12.80
CA GLY A 2 -25.57 11.51 11.87
C GLY A 2 -24.94 12.76 12.47
N ALA A 3 -23.82 12.61 13.19
CA ALA A 3 -23.17 13.70 13.92
C ALA A 3 -21.63 13.62 13.86
N GLY A 4 -21.03 12.42 14.02
CA GLY A 4 -19.58 12.21 13.87
C GLY A 4 -19.08 12.39 12.43
N ARG A 5 -19.06 11.30 11.63
CA ARG A 5 -18.63 11.35 10.21
C ARG A 5 -19.37 12.39 9.37
N THR A 6 -20.67 12.57 9.60
CA THR A 6 -21.48 13.62 8.97
C THR A 6 -20.95 15.02 9.30
N GLY A 7 -20.56 15.24 10.56
CA GLY A 7 -19.94 16.51 10.97
C GLY A 7 -18.58 16.72 10.31
N CYS A 8 -17.73 15.69 10.25
CA CYS A 8 -16.46 15.79 9.54
C CYS A 8 -16.67 16.21 8.09
N PHE A 9 -17.57 15.54 7.37
CA PHE A 9 -17.86 15.85 5.97
C PHE A 9 -18.32 17.30 5.79
N ILE A 10 -19.28 17.77 6.60
CA ILE A 10 -19.81 19.14 6.49
C ILE A 10 -18.73 20.17 6.81
N VAL A 11 -17.91 19.94 7.84
CA VAL A 11 -16.84 20.88 8.21
C VAL A 11 -15.79 20.96 7.10
N ILE A 12 -15.35 19.82 6.57
CA ILE A 12 -14.36 19.79 5.48
C ILE A 12 -14.91 20.56 4.27
N ASP A 13 -16.15 20.32 3.86
CA ASP A 13 -16.79 21.01 2.74
C ASP A 13 -16.81 22.54 2.92
N ILE A 14 -17.29 23.03 4.06
CA ILE A 14 -17.35 24.46 4.37
C ILE A 14 -15.94 25.08 4.41
N MET A 15 -14.97 24.38 5.00
CA MET A 15 -13.61 24.89 5.15
C MET A 15 -12.82 24.90 3.85
N LEU A 16 -13.06 23.95 2.94
CA LEU A 16 -12.46 23.99 1.61
C LEU A 16 -13.01 25.16 0.78
N ASP A 17 -14.32 25.44 0.84
CA ASP A 17 -14.92 26.62 0.17
C ASP A 17 -14.36 27.94 0.75
N MET A 18 -14.18 28.01 2.08
CA MET A 18 -13.58 29.19 2.74
C MET A 18 -12.10 29.36 2.36
N ALA A 19 -11.34 28.27 2.30
CA ALA A 19 -9.94 28.29 1.89
C ALA A 19 -9.80 28.80 0.44
N GLU A 20 -10.65 28.34 -0.48
CA GLU A 20 -10.63 28.75 -1.88
C GLU A 20 -11.01 30.22 -2.08
N ARG A 21 -12.04 30.70 -1.36
CA ARG A 21 -12.57 32.06 -1.56
C ARG A 21 -11.85 33.14 -0.77
N GLU A 22 -11.42 32.82 0.44
CA GLU A 22 -10.92 33.80 1.41
C GLU A 22 -9.45 33.56 1.77
N GLY A 23 -8.87 32.41 1.42
CA GLY A 23 -7.49 32.06 1.75
C GLY A 23 -7.26 31.77 3.25
N VAL A 24 -8.34 31.52 3.99
CA VAL A 24 -8.31 31.26 5.44
C VAL A 24 -9.21 30.09 5.82
N VAL A 25 -8.95 29.48 6.97
CA VAL A 25 -9.76 28.39 7.53
C VAL A 25 -10.02 28.64 9.01
N ASP A 26 -11.23 28.32 9.48
CA ASP A 26 -11.64 28.43 10.89
C ASP A 26 -12.45 27.21 11.36
N ILE A 27 -11.73 26.10 11.50
CA ILE A 27 -12.30 24.80 11.85
C ILE A 27 -13.00 24.87 13.22
N TYR A 28 -12.41 25.55 14.20
CA TYR A 28 -12.95 25.62 15.55
C TYR A 28 -14.32 26.30 15.58
N ASN A 29 -14.44 27.50 14.98
CA ASN A 29 -15.70 28.21 14.99
C ASN A 29 -16.75 27.49 14.13
N CYS A 30 -16.35 26.88 13.01
CA CYS A 30 -17.24 26.04 12.21
C CYS A 30 -17.83 24.87 13.03
N VAL A 31 -17.00 24.08 13.74
CA VAL A 31 -17.50 22.98 14.60
C VAL A 31 -18.40 23.51 15.71
N ARG A 32 -18.03 24.64 16.34
CA ARG A 32 -18.83 25.28 17.40
C ARG A 32 -20.21 25.67 16.90
N GLU A 33 -20.29 26.27 15.71
CA GLU A 33 -21.55 26.65 15.08
C GLU A 33 -22.40 25.44 14.71
N LEU A 34 -21.81 24.37 14.15
CA LEU A 34 -22.54 23.14 13.87
C LEU A 34 -23.11 22.52 15.15
N ARG A 35 -22.34 22.53 16.24
CA ARG A 35 -22.80 22.04 17.56
C ARG A 35 -23.96 22.85 18.13
N SER A 36 -24.07 24.15 17.81
CA SER A 36 -25.21 24.98 18.20
C SER A 36 -26.52 24.57 17.52
N ARG A 37 -26.44 23.99 16.31
CA ARG A 37 -27.60 23.53 15.53
C ARG A 37 -27.94 22.07 15.79
N ARG A 38 -26.92 21.24 16.04
CA ARG A 38 -27.07 19.82 16.34
C ARG A 38 -26.02 19.39 17.34
N VAL A 39 -26.46 18.88 18.48
CA VAL A 39 -25.54 18.39 19.53
C VAL A 39 -24.60 17.30 18.99
N ASN A 40 -23.38 17.27 19.52
CA ASN A 40 -22.37 16.25 19.23
C ASN A 40 -21.91 16.17 17.76
N MET A 41 -21.99 17.27 16.98
CA MET A 41 -21.31 17.36 15.69
C MET A 41 -19.80 17.26 15.88
N VAL A 42 -19.14 16.36 15.14
CA VAL A 42 -17.74 15.92 15.34
C VAL A 42 -17.56 15.35 16.75
N GLN A 43 -17.61 14.03 16.89
CA GLN A 43 -17.83 13.37 18.19
C GLN A 43 -16.56 13.05 18.95
N THR A 44 -15.45 12.82 18.25
CA THR A 44 -14.20 12.36 18.87
C THR A 44 -13.04 13.29 18.51
N GLU A 45 -11.96 13.20 19.28
CA GLU A 45 -10.73 13.95 19.01
C GLU A 45 -10.12 13.52 17.69
N GLU A 46 -10.09 12.23 17.39
CA GLU A 46 -9.52 11.70 16.13
C GLU A 46 -10.28 12.22 14.92
N GLN A 47 -11.60 12.40 15.03
CA GLN A 47 -12.41 13.04 13.99
C GLN A 47 -12.06 14.51 13.80
N TYR A 48 -11.74 15.22 14.88
CA TYR A 48 -11.35 16.62 14.83
C TYR A 48 -9.94 16.77 14.22
N VAL A 49 -8.99 15.92 14.62
CA VAL A 49 -7.64 15.84 14.02
C VAL A 49 -7.74 15.51 12.53
N PHE A 50 -8.53 14.50 12.15
CA PHE A 50 -8.74 14.15 10.75
C PHE A 50 -9.24 15.32 9.89
N ILE A 51 -10.11 16.18 10.42
CA ILE A 51 -10.58 17.37 9.69
C ILE A 51 -9.42 18.32 9.40
N HIS A 52 -8.55 18.57 10.39
CA HIS A 52 -7.36 19.39 10.21
C HIS A 52 -6.43 18.81 9.15
N ASP A 53 -6.16 17.49 9.23
CA ASP A 53 -5.28 16.80 8.29
C ASP A 53 -5.84 16.83 6.87
N ALA A 54 -7.13 16.54 6.69
CA ALA A 54 -7.77 16.53 5.37
C ALA A 54 -7.78 17.91 4.69
N ILE A 55 -8.03 18.98 5.46
CA ILE A 55 -8.00 20.35 4.93
C ILE A 55 -6.56 20.75 4.60
N LEU A 56 -5.61 20.43 5.47
CA LEU A 56 -4.18 20.70 5.22
C LEU A 56 -3.70 20.00 3.95
N GLU A 57 -4.02 18.71 3.79
CA GLU A 57 -3.66 17.93 2.60
C GLU A 57 -4.27 18.55 1.34
N ALA A 58 -5.56 18.90 1.35
CA ALA A 58 -6.21 19.55 0.22
C ALA A 58 -5.57 20.90 -0.14
N CYS A 59 -5.19 21.71 0.86
CA CYS A 59 -4.52 22.99 0.62
C CYS A 59 -3.08 22.83 0.09
N LEU A 60 -2.37 21.77 0.49
CA LEU A 60 -0.99 21.52 0.04
C LEU A 60 -0.95 20.87 -1.35
N CYS A 61 -1.86 19.94 -1.63
CA CYS A 61 -1.88 19.15 -2.85
C CYS A 61 -2.64 19.84 -3.99
N GLY A 62 -3.75 20.51 -3.69
CA GLY A 62 -4.68 21.02 -4.71
C GLY A 62 -5.34 19.90 -5.54
N ASP A 63 -5.96 20.26 -6.66
CA ASP A 63 -6.48 19.29 -7.63
C ASP A 63 -5.41 18.90 -8.65
N THR A 64 -4.94 17.66 -8.55
CA THR A 64 -3.94 17.08 -9.46
C THR A 64 -4.57 16.22 -10.57
N THR A 65 -5.90 16.24 -10.70
CA THR A 65 -6.62 15.44 -11.70
C THR A 65 -6.39 15.99 -13.11
N ILE A 66 -5.90 15.15 -14.02
CA ILE A 66 -5.65 15.54 -15.42
C ILE A 66 -6.56 14.75 -16.36
N PRO A 67 -7.40 15.42 -17.18
CA PRO A 67 -8.12 14.77 -18.25
C PRO A 67 -7.18 14.07 -19.25
N ALA A 68 -7.53 12.85 -19.68
CA ALA A 68 -6.64 12.03 -20.53
C ALA A 68 -6.21 12.71 -21.84
N ASN A 69 -7.07 13.56 -22.42
CA ASN A 69 -6.76 14.33 -23.62
C ASN A 69 -5.75 15.48 -23.40
N GLN A 70 -5.50 15.87 -22.15
CA GLN A 70 -4.57 16.93 -21.78
C GLN A 70 -3.23 16.40 -21.23
N LEU A 71 -3.15 15.11 -20.89
CA LEU A 71 -2.00 14.49 -20.24
C LEU A 71 -0.66 14.84 -20.91
N ARG A 72 -0.62 14.79 -22.24
CA ARG A 72 0.62 15.08 -22.99
C ARG A 72 1.11 16.51 -22.81
N SER A 73 0.20 17.48 -22.85
CA SER A 73 0.54 18.90 -22.68
C SER A 73 0.99 19.16 -21.26
N VAL A 74 0.20 18.69 -20.28
CA VAL A 74 0.50 18.89 -18.86
C VAL A 74 1.82 18.22 -18.49
N TYR A 75 2.10 17.01 -18.98
CA TYR A 75 3.38 16.34 -18.74
C TYR A 75 4.58 17.13 -19.29
N TYR A 76 4.45 17.73 -20.48
CA TYR A 76 5.51 18.58 -21.03
C TYR A 76 5.76 19.80 -20.13
N ASP A 77 4.70 20.48 -19.71
CA ASP A 77 4.79 21.65 -18.84
C ASP A 77 5.34 21.30 -17.45
N MET A 78 4.93 20.17 -16.87
CA MET A 78 5.39 19.68 -15.57
C MET A 78 6.89 19.32 -15.55
N ASN A 79 7.47 18.99 -16.70
CA ASN A 79 8.90 18.70 -16.83
C ASN A 79 9.76 19.93 -17.16
N ARG A 80 9.13 21.08 -17.45
CA ARG A 80 9.87 22.30 -17.78
C ARG A 80 10.63 22.80 -16.56
N LEU A 81 11.94 23.00 -16.72
CA LEU A 81 12.79 23.53 -15.66
C LEU A 81 12.61 25.05 -15.55
N ASP A 82 12.45 25.52 -14.32
CA ASP A 82 12.62 26.93 -13.99
C ASP A 82 14.13 27.27 -13.99
N PRO A 83 14.58 28.22 -14.84
CA PRO A 83 15.99 28.58 -14.93
C PRO A 83 16.60 29.17 -13.66
N GLN A 84 15.78 29.74 -12.77
CA GLN A 84 16.24 30.37 -11.52
C GLN A 84 16.39 29.34 -10.39
N THR A 85 15.46 28.41 -10.27
CA THR A 85 15.43 27.43 -9.16
C THR A 85 16.00 26.07 -9.55
N ASN A 86 16.18 25.79 -10.84
CA ASN A 86 16.55 24.48 -11.39
C ASN A 86 15.58 23.35 -10.94
N SER A 87 14.34 23.74 -10.64
CA SER A 87 13.24 22.88 -10.23
C SER A 87 12.23 22.74 -11.36
N SER A 88 11.42 21.69 -11.34
CA SER A 88 10.29 21.51 -12.24
C SER A 88 9.04 21.18 -11.43
N PRO A 89 7.83 21.51 -11.92
CA PRO A 89 6.61 21.23 -11.19
C PRO A 89 6.47 19.77 -10.74
N ILE A 90 6.87 18.80 -11.57
CA ILE A 90 6.83 17.37 -11.17
C ILE A 90 7.75 17.04 -9.98
N LYS A 91 8.89 17.74 -9.84
CA LYS A 91 9.77 17.59 -8.68
C LYS A 91 9.18 18.22 -7.44
N GLU A 92 8.45 19.33 -7.60
CA GLU A 92 7.76 20.00 -6.51
C GLU A 92 6.58 19.16 -6.02
N GLU A 93 5.78 18.61 -6.94
CA GLU A 93 4.71 17.68 -6.61
C GLU A 93 5.23 16.44 -5.85
N PHE A 94 6.35 15.88 -6.30
CA PHE A 94 6.99 14.78 -5.57
C PHE A 94 7.49 15.19 -4.17
N ARG A 95 7.94 16.44 -3.97
CA ARG A 95 8.28 16.93 -2.63
C ARG A 95 7.04 17.08 -1.76
N THR A 96 5.95 17.61 -2.30
CA THR A 96 4.66 17.71 -1.60
C THR A 96 4.18 16.33 -1.17
N LEU A 97 4.23 15.33 -2.06
CA LEU A 97 3.91 13.94 -1.74
C LEU A 97 4.67 13.44 -0.51
N ASN A 98 5.98 13.69 -0.44
CA ASN A 98 6.81 13.30 0.72
C ASN A 98 6.45 14.08 2.00
N MET A 99 6.00 15.33 1.89
CA MET A 99 5.58 16.13 3.05
C MET A 99 4.25 15.66 3.63
N VAL A 100 3.29 15.28 2.76
CA VAL A 100 1.95 14.85 3.20
C VAL A 100 1.88 13.37 3.53
N THR A 101 2.81 12.55 3.03
CA THR A 101 2.86 11.12 3.36
C THR A 101 3.16 10.92 4.85
N PRO A 102 2.26 10.31 5.63
CA PRO A 102 2.49 10.09 7.05
C PRO A 102 3.72 9.21 7.28
N THR A 103 4.62 9.65 8.15
CA THR A 103 5.74 8.82 8.58
C THR A 103 5.24 7.70 9.49
N LEU A 104 5.52 6.44 9.11
CA LEU A 104 5.20 5.30 9.97
C LEU A 104 6.03 5.38 11.25
N ARG A 105 5.37 5.23 12.39
CA ARG A 105 6.03 5.17 13.69
C ARG A 105 6.43 3.74 14.00
N VAL A 106 7.33 3.59 14.97
CA VAL A 106 7.79 2.28 15.44
C VAL A 106 6.60 1.44 15.93
N GLU A 107 5.64 2.06 16.61
CA GLU A 107 4.42 1.40 17.06
C GLU A 107 3.52 0.91 15.92
N ASP A 108 3.58 1.52 14.72
CA ASP A 108 2.79 1.10 13.57
C ASP A 108 3.32 -0.18 12.92
N CYS A 109 4.57 -0.58 13.21
CA CYS A 109 5.25 -1.75 12.62
C CYS A 109 5.68 -2.77 13.69
N SER A 110 4.95 -2.83 14.82
CA SER A 110 5.36 -3.57 16.01
C SER A 110 5.54 -5.06 15.75
N ILE A 111 4.74 -5.65 14.83
CA ILE A 111 4.81 -7.08 14.49
C ILE A 111 6.06 -7.38 13.66
N ALA A 112 6.34 -6.54 12.67
CA ALA A 112 7.54 -6.68 11.82
C ALA A 112 8.84 -6.55 12.63
N LEU A 113 8.80 -5.77 13.72
CA LEU A 113 9.92 -5.50 14.63
C LEU A 113 10.12 -6.55 15.72
N LEU A 114 9.29 -7.59 15.81
CA LEU A 114 9.52 -8.68 16.76
C LEU A 114 10.86 -9.39 16.44
N PRO A 115 11.70 -9.73 17.44
CA PRO A 115 13.01 -10.35 17.19
C PRO A 115 12.96 -11.60 16.29
N ARG A 116 11.91 -12.41 16.43
CA ARG A 116 11.68 -13.61 15.60
C ARG A 116 11.39 -13.32 14.12
N ASN A 117 11.06 -12.08 13.78
CA ASN A 117 10.69 -11.64 12.43
C ASN A 117 11.82 -10.83 11.75
N HIS A 118 12.87 -10.44 12.48
CA HIS A 118 13.96 -9.60 11.95
C HIS A 118 14.61 -10.21 10.71
N GLU A 119 14.93 -11.50 10.76
CA GLU A 119 15.54 -12.22 9.63
C GLU A 119 14.59 -12.49 8.45
N LYS A 120 13.31 -12.12 8.58
CA LYS A 120 12.30 -12.20 7.51
C LYS A 120 12.14 -10.88 6.75
N ASN A 121 12.82 -9.81 7.19
CA ASN A 121 12.81 -8.50 6.56
C ASN A 121 14.10 -8.28 5.77
N ARG A 122 14.00 -7.85 4.52
CA ARG A 122 15.17 -7.52 3.69
C ARG A 122 15.83 -6.21 4.15
N CYS A 123 15.02 -5.23 4.54
CA CYS A 123 15.47 -3.95 5.04
C CYS A 123 14.62 -3.54 6.25
N MET A 124 15.27 -3.14 7.34
CA MET A 124 14.57 -2.70 8.56
C MET A 124 13.98 -1.28 8.43
N ASP A 125 14.38 -0.53 7.39
CA ASP A 125 13.80 0.78 7.06
C ASP A 125 12.54 0.65 6.18
N VAL A 126 12.25 -0.57 5.68
CA VAL A 126 11.10 -0.85 4.80
C VAL A 126 10.26 -1.97 5.42
N LEU A 127 9.40 -1.58 6.37
CA LEU A 127 8.53 -2.49 7.10
C LEU A 127 7.05 -2.21 6.79
N PRO A 128 6.21 -3.24 6.66
CA PRO A 128 4.79 -3.07 6.48
C PRO A 128 4.13 -2.61 7.79
N PRO A 129 3.16 -1.69 7.74
CA PRO A 129 2.40 -1.33 8.91
C PRO A 129 1.46 -2.47 9.33
N ASP A 130 1.27 -2.65 10.64
CA ASP A 130 0.52 -3.74 11.25
C ASP A 130 -0.93 -3.82 10.73
N ARG A 131 -1.53 -2.67 10.44
CA ARG A 131 -2.90 -2.56 9.88
C ARG A 131 -3.06 -3.13 8.47
N CYS A 132 -1.96 -3.30 7.73
CA CYS A 132 -1.96 -3.80 6.35
C CYS A 132 -1.35 -5.20 6.23
N LEU A 133 -0.88 -5.80 7.32
CA LEU A 133 -0.15 -7.06 7.28
C LEU A 133 -1.05 -8.25 6.86
N PRO A 134 -0.68 -9.03 5.84
CA PRO A 134 -1.25 -10.34 5.62
C PRO A 134 -0.63 -11.36 6.59
N PHE A 135 -1.46 -12.08 7.33
CA PHE A 135 -1.01 -13.22 8.13
C PHE A 135 -1.12 -14.52 7.34
N LEU A 136 -0.09 -15.36 7.42
CA LEU A 136 -0.10 -16.71 6.84
C LEU A 136 -1.05 -17.62 7.64
N ILE A 137 -1.91 -18.35 6.95
CA ILE A 137 -3.00 -19.16 7.51
C ILE A 137 -2.65 -20.65 7.45
N THR A 138 -2.05 -21.09 6.35
CA THR A 138 -1.61 -22.48 6.17
C THR A 138 -0.69 -22.90 7.29
N ILE A 139 -1.01 -24.02 7.95
CA ILE A 139 -0.17 -24.59 9.01
C ILE A 139 0.93 -25.42 8.35
N ASP A 140 2.18 -25.14 8.68
CA ASP A 140 3.36 -25.76 8.09
C ASP A 140 4.33 -26.36 9.13
N GLY A 141 3.85 -26.50 10.37
CA GLY A 141 4.63 -26.98 11.50
C GLY A 141 5.48 -25.91 12.20
N GLU A 142 5.57 -24.70 11.65
CA GLU A 142 6.22 -23.55 12.28
C GLU A 142 5.20 -22.62 12.96
N SER A 143 5.65 -21.85 13.95
CA SER A 143 4.80 -20.93 14.72
C SER A 143 4.71 -19.53 14.13
N SER A 144 5.50 -19.20 13.11
CA SER A 144 5.52 -17.86 12.52
C SER A 144 4.49 -17.74 11.39
N ASN A 145 3.57 -16.81 11.54
CA ASN A 145 2.56 -16.42 10.56
C ASN A 145 2.90 -15.09 9.85
N TYR A 146 4.13 -14.61 10.02
CA TYR A 146 4.60 -13.32 9.51
C TYR A 146 5.32 -13.46 8.17
N ILE A 147 5.02 -12.53 7.27
CA ILE A 147 5.77 -12.25 6.04
C ILE A 147 5.80 -10.74 5.81
N ASN A 148 6.91 -10.20 5.31
CA ASN A 148 7.02 -8.78 4.97
C ASN A 148 6.25 -8.50 3.66
N ALA A 149 4.97 -8.17 3.81
CA ALA A 149 4.07 -7.79 2.73
C ALA A 149 2.98 -6.84 3.26
N ALA A 150 2.32 -6.11 2.37
CA ALA A 150 1.21 -5.23 2.70
C ALA A 150 0.04 -5.45 1.75
N LEU A 151 -1.16 -5.61 2.31
CA LEU A 151 -2.43 -5.56 1.59
C LEU A 151 -2.67 -4.12 1.13
N MET A 152 -2.98 -3.95 -0.15
CA MET A 152 -3.24 -2.66 -0.77
C MET A 152 -4.55 -2.69 -1.55
N ASP A 153 -5.24 -1.56 -1.52
CA ASP A 153 -6.48 -1.37 -2.25
C ASP A 153 -6.20 -1.19 -3.75
N SER A 154 -7.17 -1.58 -4.57
CA SER A 154 -7.20 -1.18 -5.98
C SER A 154 -8.18 -0.03 -6.18
N TYR A 155 -8.31 0.41 -7.43
CA TYR A 155 -9.36 1.34 -7.83
C TYR A 155 -10.79 0.85 -7.50
N LYS A 156 -11.06 -0.47 -7.50
CA LYS A 156 -12.43 -1.02 -7.38
C LYS A 156 -12.72 -1.77 -6.10
N GLN A 157 -11.70 -2.36 -5.48
CA GLN A 157 -11.88 -3.25 -4.35
C GLN A 157 -10.77 -3.03 -3.31
N PRO A 158 -11.10 -3.06 -2.01
CA PRO A 158 -10.11 -3.02 -0.95
C PRO A 158 -9.29 -4.32 -0.91
N SER A 159 -8.05 -4.24 -0.41
CA SER A 159 -7.13 -5.39 -0.26
C SER A 159 -6.99 -6.25 -1.54
N ALA A 160 -6.98 -5.59 -2.69
CA ALA A 160 -6.91 -6.22 -4.01
C ALA A 160 -5.52 -6.74 -4.36
N PHE A 161 -4.49 -6.06 -3.86
CA PHE A 161 -3.10 -6.30 -4.18
C PHE A 161 -2.34 -6.69 -2.91
N ILE A 162 -1.28 -7.46 -3.11
CA ILE A 162 -0.29 -7.71 -2.09
C ILE A 162 1.04 -7.19 -2.61
N VAL A 163 1.58 -6.17 -1.96
CA VAL A 163 2.91 -5.65 -2.26
C VAL A 163 3.88 -6.28 -1.26
N THR A 164 4.87 -7.00 -1.76
CA THR A 164 5.84 -7.74 -0.95
C THR A 164 7.24 -7.48 -1.46
N GLN A 165 8.23 -7.55 -0.55
CA GLN A 165 9.62 -7.62 -0.95
C GLN A 165 9.89 -8.87 -1.80
N HIS A 166 11.00 -8.86 -2.55
CA HIS A 166 11.50 -10.09 -3.17
C HIS A 166 11.79 -11.14 -2.08
N PRO A 167 11.30 -12.38 -2.20
CA PRO A 167 11.49 -13.41 -1.17
C PRO A 167 12.97 -13.57 -0.79
N LEU A 168 13.25 -13.75 0.50
CA LEU A 168 14.59 -14.10 0.98
C LEU A 168 14.77 -15.62 0.89
N PRO A 169 16.01 -16.15 0.91
CA PRO A 169 16.24 -17.59 0.89
C PRO A 169 15.45 -18.36 1.96
N ASN A 170 15.31 -17.79 3.15
CA ASN A 170 14.54 -18.35 4.27
C ASN A 170 13.02 -18.06 4.22
N THR A 171 12.53 -17.21 3.31
CA THR A 171 11.10 -16.86 3.19
C THR A 171 10.44 -17.29 1.88
N VAL A 172 11.13 -18.04 1.01
CA VAL A 172 10.53 -18.61 -0.22
C VAL A 172 9.30 -19.48 0.10
N LYS A 173 9.36 -20.30 1.15
CA LYS A 173 8.22 -21.12 1.61
C LYS A 173 7.04 -20.24 2.05
N ASP A 174 7.32 -19.21 2.83
CA ASP A 174 6.33 -18.24 3.32
C ASP A 174 5.66 -17.47 2.16
N PHE A 175 6.44 -17.13 1.12
CA PHE A 175 5.91 -16.50 -0.09
C PHE A 175 4.88 -17.38 -0.82
N TRP A 176 5.16 -18.67 -1.01
CA TRP A 176 4.18 -19.56 -1.65
C TRP A 176 2.97 -19.84 -0.75
N ARG A 177 3.15 -19.84 0.57
CA ARG A 177 2.02 -19.88 1.52
C ARG A 177 1.13 -18.65 1.36
N LEU A 178 1.72 -17.45 1.26
CA LEU A 178 0.99 -16.20 1.00
C LEU A 178 0.18 -16.29 -0.30
N VAL A 179 0.80 -16.73 -1.40
CA VAL A 179 0.14 -16.91 -2.70
C VAL A 179 -1.07 -17.85 -2.59
N LEU A 180 -0.92 -18.96 -1.88
CA LEU A 180 -2.00 -19.93 -1.69
C LEU A 180 -3.11 -19.39 -0.76
N ASP A 181 -2.74 -18.83 0.39
CA ASP A 181 -3.66 -18.40 1.45
C ASP A 181 -4.56 -17.24 1.00
N TYR A 182 -4.03 -16.35 0.16
CA TYR A 182 -4.74 -15.19 -0.38
C TYR A 182 -5.24 -15.41 -1.81
N HIS A 183 -5.20 -16.65 -2.31
CA HIS A 183 -5.71 -17.04 -3.62
C HIS A 183 -5.14 -16.20 -4.79
N CYS A 184 -3.86 -15.83 -4.70
CA CYS A 184 -3.19 -15.07 -5.74
C CYS A 184 -3.07 -15.92 -7.02
N THR A 185 -3.65 -15.44 -8.12
CA THR A 185 -3.58 -16.10 -9.44
C THR A 185 -2.51 -15.51 -10.34
N SER A 186 -1.90 -14.40 -9.95
CA SER A 186 -0.90 -13.69 -10.75
C SER A 186 0.17 -13.10 -9.84
N ILE A 187 1.42 -13.22 -10.27
CA ILE A 187 2.59 -12.68 -9.58
C ILE A 187 3.30 -11.80 -10.59
N VAL A 188 3.55 -10.54 -10.22
CA VAL A 188 4.32 -9.60 -11.03
C VAL A 188 5.65 -9.38 -10.34
N MET A 189 6.74 -9.81 -10.98
CA MET A 189 8.10 -9.60 -10.51
C MET A 189 8.73 -8.43 -11.27
N LEU A 190 9.14 -7.40 -10.53
CA LEU A 190 9.67 -6.15 -11.08
C LEU A 190 11.20 -6.02 -10.96
N ASN A 191 11.88 -7.06 -10.47
CA ASN A 191 13.32 -7.08 -10.27
C ASN A 191 13.94 -8.23 -11.07
N ASP A 192 15.22 -8.10 -11.39
CA ASP A 192 16.01 -9.22 -11.90
C ASP A 192 16.35 -10.22 -10.78
N VAL A 193 16.63 -11.47 -11.18
CA VAL A 193 17.22 -12.45 -10.27
C VAL A 193 18.69 -12.13 -10.09
N ASP A 194 19.06 -11.74 -8.87
CA ASP A 194 20.46 -11.51 -8.51
C ASP A 194 20.82 -12.32 -7.25
N PRO A 195 21.50 -13.47 -7.42
CA PRO A 195 21.98 -14.29 -6.30
C PRO A 195 22.96 -13.54 -5.39
N ALA A 196 23.68 -12.53 -5.90
CA ALA A 196 24.60 -11.72 -5.09
C ALA A 196 23.85 -10.76 -4.14
N GLN A 197 22.59 -10.44 -4.43
CA GLN A 197 21.74 -9.56 -3.62
C GLN A 197 20.73 -10.31 -2.74
N LEU A 198 20.94 -11.60 -2.49
CA LEU A 198 19.98 -12.44 -1.74
C LEU A 198 18.57 -12.41 -2.37
N CYS A 199 18.49 -12.28 -3.70
CA CYS A 199 17.24 -12.36 -4.46
C CYS A 199 17.14 -13.74 -5.11
N PRO A 200 16.87 -14.81 -4.35
CA PRO A 200 16.79 -16.15 -4.89
C PRO A 200 15.68 -16.26 -5.93
N GLN A 201 15.89 -17.14 -6.89
CA GLN A 201 14.79 -17.68 -7.66
C GLN A 201 13.84 -18.44 -6.72
N TYR A 202 12.58 -18.01 -6.65
CA TYR A 202 11.58 -18.62 -5.78
C TYR A 202 10.69 -19.63 -6.52
N TRP A 203 10.86 -19.80 -7.84
CA TRP A 203 10.06 -20.71 -8.67
C TRP A 203 10.88 -21.87 -9.25
N PRO A 204 10.23 -22.99 -9.63
CA PRO A 204 10.85 -24.06 -10.42
C PRO A 204 11.06 -23.65 -11.89
N GLU A 205 12.22 -23.98 -12.47
CA GLU A 205 12.43 -23.92 -13.93
C GLU A 205 11.99 -25.20 -14.64
N ASN A 206 12.03 -26.34 -13.93
CA ASN A 206 11.56 -27.62 -14.42
C ASN A 206 10.93 -28.45 -13.29
N GLY A 207 9.95 -29.27 -13.65
CA GLY A 207 9.30 -30.19 -12.73
C GLY A 207 8.60 -29.49 -11.56
N VAL A 208 8.73 -30.08 -10.37
CA VAL A 208 7.97 -29.70 -9.16
C VAL A 208 8.92 -29.37 -8.03
N HIS A 209 8.78 -28.17 -7.45
CA HIS A 209 9.42 -27.79 -6.19
C HIS A 209 8.47 -27.97 -5.02
N ARG A 210 8.97 -28.52 -3.90
CA ARG A 210 8.17 -28.78 -2.69
C ARG A 210 8.56 -27.82 -1.57
N HIS A 211 7.57 -27.15 -1.00
CA HIS A 211 7.67 -26.25 0.14
C HIS A 211 6.76 -26.78 1.26
N GLY A 212 7.24 -27.79 2.00
CA GLY A 212 6.41 -28.50 2.97
C GLY A 212 5.23 -29.23 2.28
N PRO A 213 3.97 -28.98 2.68
CA PRO A 213 2.80 -29.58 2.03
C PRO A 213 2.46 -28.94 0.67
N LEU A 214 3.05 -27.78 0.36
CA LEU A 214 2.80 -27.07 -0.88
C LEU A 214 3.74 -27.56 -1.98
N GLN A 215 3.21 -27.77 -3.18
CA GLN A 215 3.98 -28.12 -4.37
C GLN A 215 3.72 -27.08 -5.45
N VAL A 216 4.78 -26.59 -6.07
CA VAL A 216 4.73 -25.67 -7.21
C VAL A 216 5.31 -26.41 -8.40
N GLU A 217 4.49 -26.62 -9.41
CA GLU A 217 4.86 -27.27 -10.66
C GLU A 217 5.01 -26.20 -11.75
N PHE A 218 6.14 -26.24 -12.46
CA PHE A 218 6.33 -25.46 -13.68
C PHE A 218 5.52 -26.09 -14.82
N VAL A 219 4.66 -25.29 -15.48
CA VAL A 219 3.85 -25.76 -16.61
C VAL A 219 4.43 -25.28 -17.93
N SER A 220 4.64 -23.97 -18.07
CA SER A 220 5.18 -23.37 -19.28
C SER A 220 5.78 -22.00 -18.99
N ALA A 221 6.68 -21.56 -19.87
CA ALA A 221 7.16 -20.19 -19.92
C ALA A 221 7.08 -19.69 -21.35
N ASP A 222 6.76 -18.41 -21.49
CA ASP A 222 6.79 -17.70 -22.76
C ASP A 222 7.54 -16.36 -22.55
N LEU A 223 8.22 -15.90 -23.60
CA LEU A 223 8.96 -14.65 -23.60
C LEU A 223 8.35 -13.76 -24.69
N GLU A 224 7.69 -12.69 -24.26
CA GLU A 224 7.11 -11.68 -25.13
C GLU A 224 7.79 -10.34 -24.85
N GLU A 225 8.50 -9.82 -25.85
CA GLU A 225 9.27 -8.56 -25.75
C GLU A 225 10.20 -8.56 -24.51
N ASP A 226 9.92 -7.70 -23.54
CA ASP A 226 10.68 -7.52 -22.31
C ASP A 226 10.05 -8.24 -21.10
N ILE A 227 9.05 -9.11 -21.33
CA ILE A 227 8.28 -9.79 -20.28
C ILE A 227 8.42 -11.31 -20.42
N ILE A 228 8.76 -11.98 -19.31
CA ILE A 228 8.72 -13.44 -19.21
C ILE A 228 7.46 -13.86 -18.46
N SER A 229 6.51 -14.47 -19.17
CA SER A 229 5.34 -15.11 -18.57
C SER A 229 5.68 -16.53 -18.15
N ARG A 230 5.30 -16.90 -16.92
CA ARG A 230 5.46 -18.28 -16.41
C ARG A 230 4.14 -18.76 -15.83
N ILE A 231 3.70 -19.94 -16.26
CA ILE A 231 2.51 -20.61 -15.75
C ILE A 231 2.95 -21.68 -14.75
N PHE A 232 2.38 -21.60 -13.57
CA PHE A 232 2.61 -22.56 -12.50
C PHE A 232 1.31 -23.22 -12.08
N ARG A 233 1.42 -24.47 -11.64
CA ARG A 233 0.33 -25.17 -10.97
C ARG A 233 0.71 -25.37 -9.51
N ILE A 234 -0.17 -24.95 -8.61
CA ILE A 234 0.07 -25.00 -7.17
C ILE A 234 -0.86 -26.06 -6.57
N TYR A 235 -0.28 -26.98 -5.81
CA TYR A 235 -1.00 -28.04 -5.09
C TYR A 235 -0.74 -27.93 -3.60
N ASN A 236 -1.78 -28.14 -2.79
CA ASN A 236 -1.61 -28.33 -1.35
C ASN A 236 -1.90 -29.80 -1.00
N ALA A 237 -0.84 -30.56 -0.73
CA ALA A 237 -0.93 -31.98 -0.38
C ALA A 237 -1.59 -32.24 0.99
N ALA A 238 -1.74 -31.22 1.85
CA ALA A 238 -2.46 -31.33 3.11
C ALA A 238 -3.99 -31.22 2.93
N ARG A 239 -4.47 -30.69 1.78
CA ARG A 239 -5.89 -30.73 1.40
C ARG A 239 -6.17 -31.99 0.58
N VAL A 240 -6.07 -33.16 1.20
CA VAL A 240 -6.83 -34.32 0.70
C VAL A 240 -8.29 -33.95 0.91
N CYS A 241 -9.05 -33.90 -0.19
CA CYS A 241 -10.47 -33.60 -0.18
C CYS A 241 -11.17 -34.47 0.87
N LEU A 242 -11.65 -33.85 1.96
CA LEU A 242 -12.76 -34.42 2.71
C LEU A 242 -13.99 -34.20 1.81
N PHE A 243 -14.26 -35.19 0.96
CA PHE A 243 -15.59 -35.40 0.40
C PHE A 243 -16.49 -36.03 1.46
#